data_AF-A0A527FY08-F1
#
_entry.id   AF-A0A527FY08-F1
#
_cell.length_a   1.000
_cell.length_b   1.000
_cell.length_c   1.000
_cell.angle_alpha   90.00
_cell.angle_beta   90.00
_cell.angle_gamma   90.00
#
_symmetry.space_group_name_H-M   'P 1'
#
loop_
_entity.id
_entity.type
_entity.pdbx_description
1 polymer ?
#
loop_
_entity_poly.entity_id
_entity_poly.type
_entity_poly.pdbx_seq_one_letter_code
_entity_poly.pdbx_strand_id
1 'polypeptide(L)'
;STTRANTVSPGTSASELISYGVLNLTHRNSHEFPEALVPGETVFARVVLDQCGYRVPPGHHLRVAVSNAYWPAIWPSPEPVRLTLSAATLR
;
A
#
# COMPACT_ATOMS: atom_id res chain seq x y z
N SER A 1 1.87 7.26 0.44
CA SER A 1 2.28 5.86 0.20
C SER A 1 1.16 5.11 -0.50
N THR A 2 1.50 4.23 -1.44
CA THR A 2 0.57 3.40 -2.19
C THR A 2 0.76 1.95 -1.79
N THR A 3 -0.31 1.26 -1.41
CA THR A 3 -0.31 -0.18 -1.13
C THR A 3 -1.10 -0.89 -2.21
N ARG A 4 -0.59 -2.03 -2.70
CA ARG A 4 -1.22 -2.82 -3.76
C ARG A 4 -1.37 -4.26 -3.30
N ALA A 5 -2.49 -4.87 -3.66
CA ALA A 5 -2.74 -6.30 -3.49
C ALA A 5 -2.84 -6.94 -4.88
N ASN A 6 -2.00 -7.96 -5.09
CA ASN A 6 -1.87 -8.66 -6.35
C ASN A 6 -1.96 -10.17 -6.12
N THR A 7 -2.37 -10.93 -7.12
CA THR A 7 -2.13 -12.38 -7.14
C THR A 7 -0.85 -12.69 -7.91
N VAL A 8 -0.21 -13.80 -7.57
CA VAL A 8 0.98 -14.32 -8.28
C VAL A 8 0.66 -15.73 -8.77
N SER A 9 0.97 -16.01 -10.04
CA SER A 9 0.69 -17.30 -10.67
C SER A 9 1.70 -18.38 -10.28
N PRO A 10 1.26 -19.64 -10.06
CA PRO A 10 2.15 -20.74 -9.80
C PRO A 10 3.07 -20.99 -11.00
N GLY A 11 4.36 -21.20 -10.73
CA GLY A 11 5.36 -21.53 -11.76
C GLY A 11 5.82 -20.36 -12.63
N THR A 12 5.27 -19.16 -12.47
CA THR A 12 5.77 -17.94 -13.11
C THR A 12 5.92 -16.80 -12.09
N SER A 13 6.68 -15.76 -12.42
CA SER A 13 6.75 -14.54 -11.61
C SER A 13 5.66 -13.52 -11.98
N ALA A 14 4.72 -13.90 -12.85
CA ALA A 14 3.65 -13.02 -13.30
C ALA A 14 2.74 -12.66 -12.13
N SER A 15 2.44 -11.36 -12.01
CA SER A 15 1.56 -10.82 -10.97
C SER A 15 0.41 -10.04 -11.60
N GLU A 16 -0.81 -10.31 -11.15
CA GLU A 16 -2.02 -9.58 -11.56
C GLU A 16 -2.43 -8.61 -10.44
N LEU A 17 -2.56 -7.32 -10.73
CA LEU A 17 -3.05 -6.32 -9.78
C LEU A 17 -4.57 -6.46 -9.65
N ILE A 18 -5.04 -6.86 -8.47
CA ILE A 18 -6.49 -7.10 -8.24
C ILE A 18 -7.16 -6.00 -7.42
N SER A 19 -6.39 -5.28 -6.59
CA SER A 19 -6.86 -4.13 -5.83
C SER A 19 -5.68 -3.27 -5.37
N TYR A 20 -5.92 -1.99 -5.14
CA TYR A 20 -4.93 -1.08 -4.56
C TYR A 20 -5.59 -0.07 -3.64
N GLY A 21 -4.77 0.58 -2.82
CA GLY A 21 -5.18 1.66 -1.94
C GLY A 21 -4.07 2.68 -1.84
N VAL A 22 -4.46 3.93 -1.66
CA VAL A 22 -3.52 5.04 -1.51
C VAL A 22 -3.85 5.78 -0.23
N LEU A 23 -2.81 6.10 0.53
CA LEU A 23 -2.92 6.93 1.72
C LEU A 23 -1.79 7.95 1.75
N ASN A 24 -2.14 9.23 1.86
CA ASN A 24 -1.21 10.23 2.34
C ASN A 24 -1.03 10.02 3.85
N LEU A 25 0.18 9.71 4.30
CA LEU A 25 0.43 9.36 5.71
C LEU A 25 0.24 10.53 6.67
N THR A 26 0.22 11.77 6.18
CA THR A 26 -0.18 12.91 7.02
C THR A 26 -1.67 12.88 7.35
N HIS A 27 -2.48 12.17 6.58
CA HIS A 27 -3.92 12.01 6.81
C HIS A 27 -4.27 10.68 7.51
N ARG A 28 -3.29 10.01 8.14
CA ARG A 28 -3.46 8.68 8.77
C ARG A 28 -4.60 8.62 9.81
N ASN A 29 -4.89 9.73 10.48
CA ASN A 29 -5.89 9.84 11.55
C ASN A 29 -7.12 10.67 11.14
N SER A 30 -6.95 11.60 10.20
CA SER A 30 -8.02 12.48 9.72
C SER A 30 -7.69 13.01 8.33
N HIS A 31 -8.70 13.06 7.46
CA HIS A 31 -8.58 13.77 6.19
C HIS A 31 -8.79 15.28 6.32
N GLU A 32 -9.49 15.73 7.37
CA GLU A 32 -9.78 17.13 7.66
C GLU A 32 -8.63 17.82 8.40
N PHE A 33 -7.98 17.11 9.33
CA PHE A 33 -6.89 17.63 10.16
C PHE A 33 -5.61 16.81 9.94
N PRO A 34 -4.81 17.12 8.89
CA PRO A 34 -3.58 16.39 8.63
C PRO A 34 -2.51 16.68 9.69
N GLU A 35 -1.77 15.64 10.05
CA GLU A 35 -0.68 15.68 11.04
C GLU A 35 0.66 15.38 10.37
N ALA A 36 1.67 16.19 10.63
CA ALA A 36 3.03 15.91 10.16
C ALA A 36 3.55 14.54 10.66
N LEU A 37 4.51 13.97 9.93
CA LEU A 37 5.28 12.82 10.36
C LEU A 37 6.60 13.30 10.96
N VAL A 38 6.99 12.71 12.09
CA VAL A 38 8.31 12.93 12.69
C VAL A 38 9.25 11.81 12.21
N PRO A 39 10.38 12.12 11.55
CA PRO A 39 11.34 11.11 11.11
C PRO A 39 11.82 10.24 12.29
N GLY A 40 11.83 8.92 12.10
CA GLY A 40 12.26 7.96 13.13
C GLY A 40 11.15 7.50 14.08
N GLU A 41 10.01 8.18 14.12
CA GLU A 41 8.87 7.72 14.90
C GLU A 41 8.08 6.63 14.17
N THR A 42 7.69 5.59 14.91
CA THR A 42 6.81 4.53 14.40
C THR A 42 5.36 4.98 14.55
N VAL A 43 4.63 4.99 13.43
CA VAL A 43 3.20 5.31 13.41
C VAL A 43 2.40 4.14 12.88
N PHE A 44 1.15 4.03 13.32
CA PHE A 44 0.17 3.11 12.73
C PHE A 44 -0.59 3.83 11.62
N ALA A 45 -0.82 3.12 10.51
CA ALA A 45 -1.63 3.61 9.42
C ALA A 45 -2.51 2.47 8.88
N ARG A 46 -3.76 2.80 8.53
CA ARG A 46 -4.68 1.88 7.88
C ARG A 46 -4.86 2.30 6.43
N VAL A 47 -4.43 1.45 5.50
CA VAL A 47 -4.71 1.64 4.08
C VAL A 47 -5.92 0.79 3.72
N VAL A 48 -6.99 1.46 3.28
CA VAL A 48 -8.15 0.78 2.72
C VAL A 48 -7.87 0.50 1.26
N LEU A 49 -8.07 -0.75 0.84
CA LEU A 49 -7.97 -1.17 -0.55
C LEU A 49 -9.33 -1.02 -1.23
N ASP A 50 -9.31 -0.70 -2.52
CA ASP A 50 -10.52 -0.64 -3.34
C ASP A 50 -11.29 -1.98 -3.30
N GLN A 51 -12.61 -1.88 -3.29
CA GLN A 51 -13.49 -3.04 -3.31
C GLN A 51 -13.21 -3.88 -4.56
N CYS A 52 -13.03 -5.19 -4.40
CA CYS A 52 -12.82 -6.11 -5.52
C CYS A 52 -13.61 -7.40 -5.31
N GLY A 53 -14.18 -7.91 -6.40
CA GLY A 53 -14.79 -9.25 -6.45
C GLY A 53 -13.86 -10.20 -7.18
N TYR A 54 -12.77 -10.64 -6.53
CA TYR A 54 -11.78 -11.51 -7.14
C TYR A 54 -11.63 -12.82 -6.37
N ARG A 55 -11.51 -13.94 -7.11
CA ARG A 55 -11.25 -15.26 -6.55
C ARG A 55 -9.82 -15.67 -6.90
N VAL A 56 -8.98 -15.86 -5.88
CA VAL A 56 -7.62 -16.38 -6.05
C VAL A 56 -7.68 -17.82 -6.57
N PRO A 57 -7.17 -18.13 -7.79
CA PRO A 57 -7.23 -19.48 -8.31
C PRO A 57 -6.35 -20.45 -7.50
N PRO A 58 -6.64 -21.76 -7.52
CA PRO A 58 -5.78 -22.76 -6.89
C PRO A 58 -4.33 -22.63 -7.34
N GLY A 59 -3.39 -22.78 -6.39
CA GLY A 59 -1.96 -22.63 -6.62
C GLY A 59 -1.45 -21.19 -6.76
N HIS A 60 -2.34 -20.18 -6.88
CA HIS A 60 -1.92 -18.78 -6.83
C HIS A 60 -1.76 -18.31 -5.39
N HIS A 61 -0.88 -17.34 -5.19
CA HIS A 61 -0.66 -16.73 -3.90
C HIS A 61 -1.08 -15.26 -3.92
N LEU A 62 -1.72 -14.82 -2.83
CA LEU A 62 -1.94 -13.40 -2.59
C LEU A 62 -0.63 -12.75 -2.17
N ARG A 63 -0.32 -11.61 -2.76
CA ARG A 63 0.86 -10.80 -2.48
C ARG A 63 0.44 -9.36 -2.20
N VAL A 64 0.98 -8.79 -1.14
CA VAL A 64 0.88 -7.35 -0.87
C VAL A 64 2.21 -6.68 -1.20
N ALA A 65 2.15 -5.60 -1.95
CA ALA A 65 3.31 -4.77 -2.29
C ALA A 65 3.06 -3.33 -1.82
N VAL A 66 4.00 -2.79 -1.04
CA VAL A 66 3.94 -1.41 -0.55
C VAL A 66 4.98 -0.58 -1.29
N SER A 67 4.58 0.61 -1.74
CA SER A 67 5.45 1.61 -2.35
C SER A 67 5.22 2.97 -1.69
N ASN A 68 6.26 3.79 -1.56
CA ASN A 68 6.14 5.16 -1.10
C ASN A 68 5.87 6.17 -2.24
N ALA A 69 5.96 5.73 -3.50
CA ALA A 69 5.68 6.54 -4.69
C ALA A 69 4.94 5.75 -5.77
N TYR A 70 4.06 6.40 -6.53
CA TYR A 70 3.34 5.79 -7.66
C TYR A 70 3.10 6.79 -8.79
N TRP A 71 4.18 7.15 -9.48
CA TRP A 71 4.15 8.05 -10.63
C TRP A 71 3.62 7.34 -11.89
N PRO A 72 2.86 8.01 -12.77
CA PRO A 72 2.38 9.39 -12.71
C PRO A 72 1.04 9.58 -11.99
N ALA A 73 0.45 8.50 -11.49
CA ALA A 73 -0.89 8.52 -10.91
C ALA A 73 -0.98 9.35 -9.62
N ILE A 74 0.06 9.30 -8.79
CA ILE A 74 0.13 10.00 -7.50
C ILE A 74 1.37 10.86 -7.47
N TRP A 75 1.20 12.13 -7.10
CA TRP A 75 2.30 13.07 -6.94
C TRP A 75 3.27 12.58 -5.84
N PRO A 76 4.59 12.64 -6.07
CA PRO A 76 5.56 12.27 -5.05
C PRO A 76 5.57 13.27 -3.88
N SER A 77 6.16 12.85 -2.77
CA SER A 77 6.59 13.78 -1.72
C SER A 77 7.53 14.84 -2.32
N PRO A 78 7.51 16.10 -1.83
CA PRO A 78 8.42 17.15 -2.30
C PRO A 78 9.89 16.79 -2.13
N GLU A 79 10.20 15.94 -1.15
CA GLU A 79 11.55 15.44 -0.88
C GLU A 79 11.58 13.90 -0.94
N PRO A 80 12.75 13.30 -1.27
CA PRO A 80 12.93 11.85 -1.20
C PRO A 80 12.71 11.32 0.22
N VAL A 81 11.83 10.33 0.36
CA VAL A 81 11.49 9.73 1.65
C VAL A 81 11.84 8.26 1.70
N ARG A 82 12.20 7.75 2.89
CA ARG A 82 12.35 6.31 3.18
C ARG A 82 11.27 5.90 4.17
N LEU A 83 10.63 4.76 3.90
CA LEU A 83 9.72 4.12 4.85
C LEU A 83 10.30 2.79 5.30
N THR A 84 10.18 2.50 6.59
CA THR A 84 10.46 1.19 7.17
C THR A 84 9.15 0.59 7.64
N LEU A 85 8.84 -0.62 7.19
CA LEU A 85 7.69 -1.37 7.68
C LEU A 85 8.15 -2.26 8.83
N SER A 86 7.63 -2.01 10.03
CA SER A 86 7.93 -2.81 11.22
C SER A 86 7.05 -4.07 11.31
N ALA A 87 5.76 -3.93 11.04
CA ALA A 87 4.79 -5.02 10.99
C ALA A 87 3.57 -4.63 10.14
N ALA A 88 2.84 -5.62 9.64
CA ALA A 88 1.59 -5.42 8.92
C ALA A 88 0.64 -6.61 9.10
N THR A 89 -0.65 -6.33 9.07
CA THR A 89 -1.72 -7.34 9.01
C THR A 89 -2.70 -6.97 7.92
N LEU A 90 -3.13 -7.95 7.13
CA LEU A 90 -4.27 -7.82 6.21
C LEU A 90 -5.48 -8.47 6.88
N ARG A 91 -6.62 -7.77 6.90
CA ARG A 91 -7.87 -8.23 7.49
C ARG A 91 -8.99 -8.15 6.48
#